data_AF-A0A7J4XGL3-F1
#
_entry.id   AF-A0A7J4XGL3-F1
#
_cell.length_a   1.000
_cell.length_b   1.000
_cell.length_c   1.000
_cell.angle_alpha   90.00
_cell.angle_beta   90.00
_cell.angle_gamma   90.00
#
_symmetry.space_group_name_H-M   'P 1'
#
loop_
_entity.id
_entity.type
_entity.pdbx_description
1 polymer ?
#
loop_
_entity_poly.entity_id
_entity_poly.type
_entity_poly.pdbx_seq_one_letter_code
_entity_poly.pdbx_strand_id
1 'polypeptide(L)'
;MNYLKRFAILLLPLIMIACNDDDNLNTGTATVEFQSAEIEIKELTSSLNLPIVVKGENNGFIKVRIEMKDNNSGFENDKDILITDYNLVIPAGVESVNVETLLSIANDEIEQNRSFSIAIAHVEGATAGSNAICKVNILENSPLEGKYMMEGKSQLQTPNGVTNYACTLTSVDESFEQLYLDFGQGGAALVEVEATENQGEYKLTIAASQVIGTYNGDNVELTHKAVSNGRWVKTTDPITGIFKNKVVTFEMGHALGLEVPAVEGWLGLVGSYTDDSGNSIPLKFIKQ
;
A
#
# COMPACT_ATOMS: atom_id res chain seq x y z
N MET A 1 -82.98 41.97 14.78
CA MET A 1 -81.84 42.32 15.66
C MET A 1 -82.18 41.81 17.06
N ASN A 2 -81.53 40.84 17.71
CA ASN A 2 -80.10 40.60 17.77
C ASN A 2 -79.74 39.51 18.83
N TYR A 3 -79.03 38.48 18.37
CA TYR A 3 -77.93 37.72 18.99
C TYR A 3 -78.12 36.76 20.17
N LEU A 4 -77.90 35.48 19.82
CA LEU A 4 -76.92 34.54 20.39
C LEU A 4 -76.76 34.47 21.92
N LYS A 5 -77.08 33.28 22.46
CA LYS A 5 -76.15 32.48 23.29
C LYS A 5 -76.63 31.02 23.32
N ARG A 6 -76.34 30.27 22.23
CA ARG A 6 -76.46 28.81 22.19
C ARG A 6 -75.14 28.21 22.67
N PHE A 7 -75.11 27.59 23.84
CA PHE A 7 -74.05 26.65 24.21
C PHE A 7 -74.43 25.29 23.62
N ALA A 8 -73.92 25.00 22.43
CA ALA A 8 -73.94 23.66 21.86
C ALA A 8 -72.54 23.07 22.01
N ILE A 9 -72.43 22.07 22.89
CA ILE A 9 -71.25 21.21 23.01
C ILE A 9 -71.17 20.42 21.69
N LEU A 10 -70.22 20.79 20.83
CA LEU A 10 -69.89 20.02 19.64
C LEU A 10 -68.73 19.08 20.00
N LEU A 11 -69.05 17.83 20.28
CA LEU A 11 -68.08 16.76 20.41
C LEU A 11 -67.58 16.43 19.00
N LEU A 12 -66.47 17.05 18.58
CA LEU A 12 -65.73 16.66 17.39
C LEU A 12 -65.11 15.28 17.63
N PRO A 13 -65.41 14.25 16.82
CA PRO A 13 -64.53 13.11 16.77
C PRO A 13 -63.23 13.60 16.10
N LEU A 14 -62.16 13.75 16.89
CA LEU A 14 -60.82 13.79 16.35
C LEU A 14 -60.59 12.46 15.64
N ILE A 15 -60.74 12.45 14.32
CA ILE A 15 -60.20 11.40 13.49
C ILE A 15 -58.69 11.59 13.57
N MET A 16 -58.08 10.95 14.57
CA MET A 16 -56.65 10.69 14.53
C MET A 16 -56.47 9.76 13.34
N ILE A 17 -56.13 10.33 12.17
CA ILE A 17 -55.38 9.56 11.17
C ILE A 17 -54.09 9.25 11.91
N ALA A 18 -54.02 8.05 12.47
CA ALA A 18 -52.73 7.46 12.76
C ALA A 18 -52.00 7.48 11.42
N CYS A 19 -51.00 8.36 11.30
CA CYS A 19 -49.93 8.13 10.35
C CYS A 19 -49.49 6.71 10.64
N ASN A 20 -49.80 5.80 9.73
CA ASN A 20 -49.33 4.44 9.85
C ASN A 20 -47.81 4.56 9.85
N ASP A 21 -47.17 4.29 10.99
CA ASP A 21 -45.71 4.23 11.14
C ASP A 21 -45.12 3.01 10.38
N ASP A 22 -45.83 2.52 9.36
CA ASP A 22 -45.23 1.70 8.31
C ASP A 22 -44.37 2.66 7.49
N ASP A 23 -43.08 2.71 7.83
CA ASP A 23 -42.03 3.23 6.94
C ASP A 23 -42.41 2.86 5.50
N ASN A 24 -42.55 3.84 4.60
CA ASN A 24 -42.96 3.63 3.21
C ASN A 24 -41.91 2.79 2.46
N LEU A 25 -41.83 1.49 2.74
CA LEU A 25 -40.94 0.54 2.10
C LEU A 25 -41.25 0.48 0.61
N ASN A 26 -40.22 0.30 -0.20
CA ASN A 26 -40.36 0.17 -1.63
C ASN A 26 -41.22 -1.07 -1.97
N THR A 27 -42.19 -0.86 -2.86
CA THR A 27 -43.09 -1.93 -3.34
C THR A 27 -42.82 -2.30 -4.80
N GLY A 28 -41.94 -1.56 -5.47
CA GLY A 28 -41.52 -1.80 -6.85
C GLY A 28 -40.55 -2.99 -6.98
N THR A 29 -40.14 -3.28 -8.21
CA THR A 29 -39.28 -4.43 -8.57
C THR A 29 -37.78 -4.14 -8.45
N ALA A 30 -37.39 -3.26 -7.52
CA ALA A 30 -35.99 -2.84 -7.41
C ALA A 30 -35.04 -4.00 -7.10
N THR A 31 -33.84 -3.95 -7.66
CA THR A 31 -32.71 -4.81 -7.28
C THR A 31 -31.57 -3.96 -6.75
N VAL A 32 -30.84 -4.48 -5.76
CA VAL A 32 -29.71 -3.83 -5.12
C VAL A 32 -28.47 -4.69 -5.23
N GLU A 33 -27.37 -4.14 -5.74
CA GLU A 33 -26.09 -4.85 -5.87
C GLU A 33 -24.90 -3.90 -5.83
N PHE A 34 -23.72 -4.41 -5.52
CA PHE A 34 -22.49 -3.64 -5.72
C PHE A 34 -22.28 -3.33 -7.20
N GLN A 35 -21.75 -2.13 -7.47
CA GLN A 35 -21.42 -1.73 -8.84
C GLN A 35 -20.44 -2.69 -9.52
N SER A 36 -19.48 -3.22 -8.74
CA SER A 36 -18.48 -4.19 -9.17
C SER A 36 -18.47 -5.40 -8.22
N ALA A 37 -18.29 -6.60 -8.77
CA ALA A 37 -18.10 -7.82 -7.99
C ALA A 37 -16.68 -7.92 -7.40
N GLU A 38 -15.71 -7.23 -8.01
CA GLU A 38 -14.31 -7.24 -7.59
C GLU A 38 -13.66 -5.88 -7.87
N ILE A 39 -12.80 -5.45 -6.96
CA ILE A 39 -11.98 -4.23 -7.09
C ILE A 39 -10.57 -4.47 -6.56
N GLU A 40 -9.66 -3.57 -6.93
CA GLU A 40 -8.29 -3.52 -6.44
C GLU A 40 -8.04 -2.17 -5.76
N ILE A 41 -7.40 -2.21 -4.59
CA ILE A 41 -6.97 -1.02 -3.86
C ILE A 41 -5.50 -1.14 -3.49
N LYS A 42 -4.80 -0.02 -3.42
CA LYS A 42 -3.44 0.00 -2.85
C LYS A 42 -3.52 -0.25 -1.36
N GLU A 43 -2.58 -1.00 -0.81
CA GLU A 43 -2.44 -1.26 0.63
C GLU A 43 -2.51 0.01 1.50
N LEU A 44 -1.91 1.11 1.03
CA LEU A 44 -1.91 2.40 1.73
C LEU A 44 -3.26 3.15 1.70
N THR A 45 -4.31 2.55 1.11
CA THR A 45 -5.65 3.13 1.08
C THR A 45 -6.25 3.06 2.48
N SER A 46 -6.50 4.22 3.09
CA SER A 46 -7.06 4.31 4.45
C SER A 46 -8.59 4.37 4.50
N SER A 47 -9.24 4.59 3.36
CA SER A 47 -10.70 4.68 3.26
C SER A 47 -11.16 4.22 1.89
N LEU A 48 -12.28 3.49 1.84
CA LEU A 48 -12.86 2.95 0.62
C LEU A 48 -14.36 3.18 0.62
N ASN A 49 -14.88 3.63 -0.52
CA ASN A 49 -16.32 3.76 -0.76
C ASN A 49 -16.72 2.74 -1.81
N LEU A 50 -17.54 1.77 -1.42
CA LEU A 50 -18.08 0.75 -2.32
C LEU A 50 -19.49 1.14 -2.77
N PRO A 51 -19.69 1.50 -4.04
CA PRO A 51 -21.02 1.88 -4.52
C PRO A 51 -21.94 0.67 -4.59
N ILE A 52 -23.10 0.82 -3.97
CA ILE A 52 -24.27 -0.01 -4.17
C ILE A 52 -25.19 0.73 -5.14
N VAL A 53 -25.66 0.03 -6.17
CA VAL A 53 -26.56 0.56 -7.19
C VAL A 53 -27.94 -0.05 -7.05
N VAL A 54 -28.96 0.78 -7.27
CA VAL A 54 -30.37 0.39 -7.32
C VAL A 54 -30.82 0.39 -8.77
N LYS A 55 -31.43 -0.71 -9.22
CA LYS A 55 -32.01 -0.84 -10.56
C LYS A 55 -33.49 -1.16 -10.45
N GLY A 56 -34.30 -0.72 -11.41
CA GLY A 56 -35.75 -0.98 -11.40
C GLY A 56 -36.55 0.08 -10.64
N GLU A 57 -37.79 -0.26 -10.27
CA GLU A 57 -38.72 0.69 -9.65
C GLU A 57 -38.42 0.87 -8.15
N ASN A 58 -37.91 2.06 -7.79
CA ASN A 58 -37.61 2.49 -6.43
C ASN A 58 -38.54 3.64 -5.99
N ASN A 59 -39.75 3.29 -5.55
CA ASN A 59 -40.83 4.20 -5.14
C ASN A 59 -40.97 4.39 -3.62
N GLY A 60 -40.11 3.75 -2.81
CA GLY A 60 -40.11 3.83 -1.35
C GLY A 60 -38.71 3.62 -0.76
N PHE A 61 -38.60 3.39 0.54
CA PHE A 61 -37.34 3.08 1.18
C PHE A 61 -36.88 1.66 0.90
N ILE A 62 -35.58 1.48 0.67
CA ILE A 62 -34.93 0.18 0.64
C ILE A 62 -33.95 0.11 1.80
N LYS A 63 -34.04 -0.93 2.62
CA LYS A 63 -33.13 -1.15 3.76
C LYS A 63 -32.13 -2.25 3.39
N VAL A 64 -30.84 -1.99 3.58
CA VAL A 64 -29.76 -2.90 3.18
C VAL A 64 -28.87 -3.15 4.39
N ARG A 65 -28.74 -4.42 4.79
CA ARG A 65 -27.77 -4.84 5.81
C ARG A 65 -26.50 -5.29 5.13
N ILE A 66 -25.38 -4.72 5.54
CA ILE A 66 -24.03 -5.06 5.09
C ILE A 66 -23.37 -5.96 6.11
N GLU A 67 -22.47 -6.84 5.66
CA GLU A 67 -21.57 -7.58 6.54
C GLU A 67 -20.23 -7.83 5.86
N MET A 68 -19.19 -8.01 6.68
CA MET A 68 -17.93 -8.61 6.22
C MET A 68 -18.13 -10.12 6.14
N LYS A 69 -17.75 -10.75 5.02
CA LYS A 69 -18.04 -12.17 4.78
C LYS A 69 -16.80 -13.04 4.73
N ASP A 70 -15.87 -12.71 3.83
CA ASP A 70 -14.66 -13.50 3.57
C ASP A 70 -13.41 -12.67 3.86
N ASN A 71 -12.38 -13.34 4.37
CA ASN A 71 -11.11 -12.73 4.71
C ASN A 71 -10.01 -13.79 4.63
N ASN A 72 -9.06 -13.59 3.72
CA ASN A 72 -7.92 -14.51 3.56
C ASN A 72 -6.61 -13.95 4.14
N SER A 73 -6.67 -12.82 4.85
CA SER A 73 -5.50 -12.05 5.32
C SER A 73 -5.49 -11.81 6.83
N GLY A 74 -6.44 -12.40 7.57
CA GLY A 74 -6.49 -12.28 9.03
C GLY A 74 -6.95 -10.92 9.56
N PHE A 75 -7.40 -9.99 8.69
CA PHE A 75 -7.95 -8.70 9.09
C PHE A 75 -9.09 -8.80 10.13
N GLU A 76 -8.97 -8.08 11.22
CA GLU A 76 -9.97 -8.03 12.28
C GLU A 76 -11.06 -6.99 11.94
N ASN A 77 -12.33 -7.41 12.00
CA ASN A 77 -13.47 -6.49 11.87
C ASN A 77 -13.48 -5.47 13.02
N ASP A 78 -13.89 -4.25 12.73
CA ASP A 78 -13.90 -3.11 13.66
C ASP A 78 -12.52 -2.69 14.20
N LYS A 79 -11.44 -3.22 13.62
CA LYS A 79 -10.05 -2.86 13.94
C LYS A 79 -9.27 -2.55 12.67
N ASP A 80 -9.05 -3.56 11.83
CA ASP A 80 -8.30 -3.41 10.58
C ASP A 80 -9.23 -2.96 9.44
N ILE A 81 -10.49 -3.41 9.49
CA ILE A 81 -11.55 -3.01 8.56
C ILE A 81 -12.77 -2.58 9.37
N LEU A 82 -13.17 -1.31 9.21
CA LEU A 82 -14.33 -0.74 9.87
C LEU A 82 -15.34 -0.30 8.81
N ILE A 83 -16.52 -0.92 8.79
CA ILE A 83 -17.68 -0.43 8.03
C ILE A 83 -18.37 0.63 8.88
N THR A 84 -18.54 1.83 8.36
CA THR A 84 -19.06 2.96 9.17
C THR A 84 -20.54 2.84 9.48
N ASP A 85 -21.31 2.23 8.59
CA ASP A 85 -22.72 1.92 8.79
C ASP A 85 -23.09 0.57 8.15
N TYR A 86 -23.56 -0.36 8.99
CA TYR A 86 -23.98 -1.69 8.57
C TYR A 86 -25.44 -1.73 8.08
N ASN A 87 -26.25 -0.69 8.33
CA ASN A 87 -27.68 -0.67 8.01
C ASN A 87 -28.03 0.56 7.18
N LEU A 88 -27.82 0.45 5.87
CA LEU A 88 -28.07 1.54 4.94
C LEU A 88 -29.56 1.67 4.64
N VAL A 89 -30.05 2.91 4.57
CA VAL A 89 -31.40 3.24 4.10
C VAL A 89 -31.28 4.04 2.81
N ILE A 90 -31.80 3.49 1.72
CA ILE A 90 -31.83 4.12 0.40
C ILE A 90 -33.21 4.75 0.20
N PRO A 91 -33.31 6.08 0.06
CA PRO A 91 -34.59 6.74 -0.22
C PRO A 91 -35.15 6.43 -1.61
N ALA A 92 -36.45 6.68 -1.77
CA ALA A 92 -37.12 6.61 -3.07
C ALA A 92 -36.41 7.50 -4.10
N GLY A 93 -36.25 7.00 -5.33
CA GLY A 93 -35.59 7.70 -6.42
C GLY A 93 -34.06 7.85 -6.30
N VAL A 94 -33.43 7.37 -5.21
CA VAL A 94 -31.97 7.32 -5.11
C VAL A 94 -31.45 6.08 -5.84
N GLU A 95 -30.54 6.31 -6.79
CA GLU A 95 -30.02 5.25 -7.67
C GLU A 95 -28.73 4.60 -7.13
N SER A 96 -28.04 5.24 -6.18
CA SER A 96 -26.84 4.68 -5.58
C SER A 96 -26.54 5.28 -4.21
N VAL A 97 -25.96 4.45 -3.33
CA VAL A 97 -25.37 4.82 -2.05
C VAL A 97 -24.01 4.13 -1.91
N ASN A 98 -23.15 4.57 -0.99
CA ASN A 98 -21.88 3.90 -0.72
C ASN A 98 -21.92 3.15 0.60
N VAL A 99 -21.27 2.00 0.64
CA VAL A 99 -20.71 1.46 1.88
C VAL A 99 -19.38 2.17 2.10
N GLU A 100 -19.28 2.96 3.16
CA GLU A 100 -18.04 3.63 3.51
C GLU A 100 -17.26 2.76 4.50
N THR A 101 -15.96 2.60 4.25
CA THR A 101 -15.08 1.80 5.09
C THR A 101 -13.80 2.55 5.41
N LEU A 102 -13.31 2.36 6.64
CA LEU A 102 -11.98 2.78 7.07
C LEU A 102 -11.08 1.55 7.16
N LEU A 103 -9.83 1.71 6.73
CA LEU A 103 -8.88 0.62 6.55
C LEU A 103 -7.59 0.93 7.31
N SER A 104 -7.11 -0.05 8.06
CA SER A 104 -5.82 -0.07 8.76
C SER A 104 -5.10 -1.38 8.45
N ILE A 105 -4.91 -1.64 7.15
CA ILE A 105 -4.41 -2.92 6.61
C ILE A 105 -2.96 -2.87 6.15
N ALA A 106 -2.34 -1.68 6.16
CA ALA A 106 -0.96 -1.50 5.76
C ALA A 106 0.00 -2.09 6.79
N ASN A 107 1.05 -2.77 6.31
CA ASN A 107 2.11 -3.31 7.14
C ASN A 107 3.50 -2.95 6.55
N ASP A 108 4.56 -3.40 7.22
CA ASP A 108 5.95 -3.23 6.79
C ASP A 108 6.51 -4.51 6.13
N GLU A 109 5.62 -5.42 5.73
CA GLU A 109 5.94 -6.72 5.13
C GLU A 109 5.53 -6.74 3.65
N ILE A 110 5.83 -7.84 2.96
CA ILE A 110 5.42 -8.09 1.57
C ILE A 110 4.55 -9.32 1.65
N GLU A 111 3.24 -9.12 1.63
CA GLU A 111 2.24 -10.17 1.80
C GLU A 111 1.34 -10.25 0.57
N GLN A 112 1.66 -11.17 -0.34
CA GLN A 112 0.91 -11.33 -1.58
C GLN A 112 -0.47 -11.97 -1.39
N ASN A 113 -1.39 -11.66 -2.30
CA ASN A 113 -2.75 -12.23 -2.39
C ASN A 113 -3.68 -11.90 -1.21
N ARG A 114 -3.46 -10.75 -0.56
CA ARG A 114 -4.35 -10.28 0.50
C ARG A 114 -5.67 -9.75 -0.05
N SER A 115 -6.77 -10.08 0.63
CA SER A 115 -8.12 -9.69 0.23
C SER A 115 -9.15 -9.84 1.36
N PHE A 116 -10.24 -9.11 1.22
CA PHE A 116 -11.45 -9.30 2.01
C PHE A 116 -12.70 -9.09 1.14
N SER A 117 -13.85 -9.51 1.63
CA SER A 117 -15.12 -9.33 0.93
C SER A 117 -16.17 -8.67 1.81
N ILE A 118 -16.92 -7.73 1.21
CA ILE A 118 -18.09 -7.11 1.81
C ILE A 118 -19.33 -7.61 1.08
N ALA A 119 -20.36 -8.00 1.83
CA ALA A 119 -21.58 -8.59 1.31
C ALA A 119 -22.82 -7.77 1.67
N ILE A 120 -23.77 -7.74 0.74
CA ILE A 120 -25.16 -7.39 1.00
C ILE A 120 -25.81 -8.62 1.63
N ALA A 121 -25.98 -8.58 2.93
CA ALA A 121 -26.41 -9.70 3.75
C ALA A 121 -27.93 -9.84 3.83
N HIS A 122 -28.63 -8.70 3.76
CA HIS A 122 -30.08 -8.66 3.78
C HIS A 122 -30.59 -7.42 3.04
N VAL A 123 -31.74 -7.53 2.38
CA VAL A 123 -32.43 -6.43 1.68
C VAL A 123 -33.91 -6.49 2.00
N GLU A 124 -34.49 -5.37 2.41
CA GLU A 124 -35.94 -5.17 2.55
C GLU A 124 -36.42 -4.10 1.56
N GLY A 125 -37.57 -4.31 0.93
CA GLY A 125 -38.11 -3.42 -0.11
C GLY A 125 -37.48 -3.60 -1.50
N ALA A 126 -36.57 -4.56 -1.68
CA ALA A 126 -35.96 -4.89 -2.97
C ALA A 126 -35.43 -6.33 -2.94
N THR A 127 -34.86 -6.81 -4.05
CA THR A 127 -34.12 -8.07 -4.11
C THR A 127 -32.62 -7.83 -4.28
N ALA A 128 -31.78 -8.74 -3.76
CA ALA A 128 -30.35 -8.69 -4.04
C ALA A 128 -30.09 -9.03 -5.52
N GLY A 129 -29.24 -8.25 -6.18
CA GLY A 129 -28.80 -8.51 -7.54
C GLY A 129 -27.70 -9.58 -7.61
N SER A 130 -27.05 -9.66 -8.77
CA SER A 130 -26.02 -10.69 -9.02
C SER A 130 -24.72 -10.39 -8.28
N ASN A 131 -24.39 -9.10 -8.13
CA ASN A 131 -23.20 -8.66 -7.41
C ASN A 131 -23.54 -8.38 -5.93
N ALA A 132 -24.02 -9.40 -5.21
CA ALA A 132 -24.33 -9.27 -3.78
C ALA A 132 -23.08 -9.25 -2.88
N ILE A 133 -21.92 -9.56 -3.44
CA ILE A 133 -20.63 -9.58 -2.74
C ILE A 133 -19.63 -8.79 -3.59
N CYS A 134 -18.85 -7.93 -2.95
CA CYS A 134 -17.72 -7.26 -3.56
C CYS A 134 -16.44 -7.76 -2.89
N LYS A 135 -15.55 -8.38 -3.68
CA LYS A 135 -14.21 -8.77 -3.25
C LYS A 135 -13.25 -7.60 -3.45
N VAL A 136 -12.47 -7.30 -2.44
CA VAL A 136 -11.46 -6.24 -2.43
C VAL A 136 -10.10 -6.90 -2.38
N ASN A 137 -9.35 -6.84 -3.48
CA ASN A 137 -7.95 -7.28 -3.52
C ASN A 137 -7.04 -6.13 -3.09
N ILE A 138 -6.02 -6.47 -2.31
CA ILE A 138 -5.01 -5.53 -1.86
C ILE A 138 -3.79 -5.63 -2.78
N LEU A 139 -3.48 -4.53 -3.46
CA LEU A 139 -2.23 -4.34 -4.17
C LEU A 139 -1.18 -3.92 -3.15
N GLU A 140 -0.24 -4.82 -2.91
CA GLU A 140 0.85 -4.68 -1.96
C GLU A 140 1.77 -3.52 -2.31
N ASN A 141 2.42 -2.94 -1.30
CA ASN A 141 3.52 -2.00 -1.48
C ASN A 141 4.84 -2.61 -1.01
N SER A 142 5.95 -2.27 -1.65
CA SER A 142 7.24 -2.74 -1.19
C SER A 142 7.81 -1.86 -0.07
N PRO A 143 8.13 -2.43 1.12
CA PRO A 143 8.84 -1.69 2.16
C PRO A 143 10.28 -1.34 1.74
N LEU A 144 10.78 -1.92 0.63
CA LEU A 144 12.12 -1.67 0.09
C LEU A 144 12.17 -0.46 -0.84
N GLU A 145 11.06 -0.08 -1.47
CA GLU A 145 11.03 1.03 -2.43
C GLU A 145 11.20 2.39 -1.75
N GLY A 146 12.02 3.25 -2.35
CA GLY A 146 12.17 4.62 -1.89
C GLY A 146 13.57 5.18 -2.11
N LYS A 147 13.80 6.35 -1.51
CA LYS A 147 15.09 7.05 -1.55
C LYS A 147 15.97 6.59 -0.40
N TYR A 148 17.25 6.40 -0.68
CA TYR A 148 18.24 5.95 0.28
C TYR A 148 19.47 6.86 0.25
N MET A 149 20.14 6.92 1.39
CA MET A 149 21.50 7.44 1.50
C MET A 149 22.45 6.26 1.74
N MET A 150 23.33 6.01 0.78
CA MET A 150 24.46 5.10 0.92
C MET A 150 25.52 5.76 1.81
N GLU A 151 25.73 5.23 3.01
CA GLU A 151 26.66 5.73 4.02
C GLU A 151 27.86 4.79 4.19
N GLY A 152 29.06 5.35 4.12
CA GLY A 152 30.31 4.63 4.37
C GLY A 152 31.52 5.57 4.31
N LYS A 153 32.72 5.02 4.41
CA LYS A 153 33.96 5.80 4.25
C LYS A 153 34.42 5.75 2.79
N SER A 154 34.75 6.92 2.24
CA SER A 154 35.32 7.04 0.88
C SER A 154 36.59 6.19 0.75
N GLN A 155 36.68 5.44 -0.35
CA GLN A 155 37.87 4.68 -0.74
C GLN A 155 38.70 5.41 -1.82
N LEU A 156 38.32 6.63 -2.17
CA LEU A 156 39.05 7.48 -3.09
C LEU A 156 40.06 8.34 -2.34
N GLN A 157 41.09 8.83 -3.04
CA GLN A 157 42.13 9.69 -2.47
C GLN A 157 41.63 11.13 -2.17
N THR A 158 40.47 11.29 -1.51
CA THR A 158 39.90 12.53 -0.95
C THR A 158 38.58 12.23 -0.20
N PRO A 159 38.11 13.10 0.72
CA PRO A 159 38.67 13.48 2.03
C PRO A 159 38.38 12.41 3.10
N ASN A 160 39.17 12.42 4.18
CA ASN A 160 38.96 11.58 5.36
C ASN A 160 37.59 11.87 6.01
N GLY A 161 36.72 10.86 6.07
CA GLY A 161 35.44 10.97 6.77
C GLY A 161 34.36 10.02 6.23
N VAL A 162 33.23 9.98 6.91
CA VAL A 162 32.00 9.33 6.41
C VAL A 162 31.42 10.19 5.29
N THR A 163 31.05 9.56 4.19
CA THR A 163 30.52 10.19 2.98
C THR A 163 29.23 9.50 2.55
N ASN A 164 28.30 10.30 2.04
CA ASN A 164 26.97 9.82 1.68
C ASN A 164 26.68 10.05 0.19
N TYR A 165 26.12 9.03 -0.46
CA TYR A 165 25.64 9.12 -1.85
C TYR A 165 24.16 8.75 -1.91
N ALA A 166 23.36 9.56 -2.58
CA ALA A 166 21.95 9.25 -2.75
C ALA A 166 21.76 8.12 -3.78
N CYS A 167 20.81 7.23 -3.51
CA CYS A 167 20.31 6.27 -4.48
C CYS A 167 18.80 6.05 -4.29
N THR A 168 18.16 5.43 -5.27
CA THR A 168 16.75 5.04 -5.19
C THR A 168 16.65 3.55 -5.46
N LEU A 169 15.82 2.86 -4.68
CA LEU A 169 15.36 1.50 -4.96
C LEU A 169 13.92 1.57 -5.47
N THR A 170 13.66 0.98 -6.62
CA THR A 170 12.30 0.88 -7.23
C THR A 170 12.07 -0.55 -7.66
N SER A 171 10.89 -1.10 -7.43
CA SER A 171 10.58 -2.46 -7.82
C SER A 171 10.49 -2.61 -9.34
N VAL A 172 10.99 -3.73 -9.84
CA VAL A 172 10.93 -4.04 -11.28
C VAL A 172 9.49 -4.36 -11.69
N ASP A 173 8.79 -5.10 -10.84
CA ASP A 173 7.38 -5.46 -10.99
C ASP A 173 6.73 -5.73 -9.61
N GLU A 174 5.47 -6.17 -9.64
CA GLU A 174 4.63 -6.44 -8.47
C GLU A 174 5.01 -7.74 -7.71
N SER A 175 5.99 -8.51 -8.19
CA SER A 175 6.52 -9.66 -7.43
C SER A 175 7.43 -9.21 -6.28
N PHE A 176 8.04 -8.03 -6.42
CA PHE A 176 9.06 -7.48 -5.53
C PHE A 176 10.32 -8.34 -5.35
N GLU A 177 10.54 -9.33 -6.22
CA GLU A 177 11.73 -10.18 -6.21
C GLU A 177 12.96 -9.45 -6.76
N GLN A 178 12.77 -8.34 -7.49
CA GLN A 178 13.84 -7.53 -8.06
C GLN A 178 13.60 -6.03 -7.88
N LEU A 179 14.69 -5.29 -7.66
CA LEU A 179 14.71 -3.83 -7.60
C LEU A 179 15.71 -3.24 -8.59
N TYR A 180 15.38 -2.08 -9.14
CA TYR A 180 16.31 -1.15 -9.74
C TYR A 180 16.99 -0.29 -8.67
N LEU A 181 18.31 -0.35 -8.61
CA LEU A 181 19.18 0.54 -7.83
C LEU A 181 19.73 1.64 -8.75
N ASP A 182 19.24 2.86 -8.56
CA ASP A 182 19.60 4.02 -9.37
C ASP A 182 20.37 5.07 -8.55
N PHE A 183 21.50 5.52 -9.09
CA PHE A 183 22.35 6.60 -8.54
C PHE A 183 22.15 7.95 -9.26
N GLY A 184 21.15 8.06 -10.13
CA GLY A 184 20.84 9.25 -10.91
C GLY A 184 21.76 9.47 -12.12
N GLN A 185 22.41 8.42 -12.64
CA GLN A 185 23.39 8.50 -13.73
C GLN A 185 22.85 8.09 -15.10
N GLY A 186 21.53 7.92 -15.22
CA GLY A 186 20.85 7.59 -16.49
C GLY A 186 20.59 6.11 -16.72
N GLY A 187 20.89 5.25 -15.74
CA GLY A 187 20.50 3.84 -15.72
C GLY A 187 20.63 3.26 -14.30
N ALA A 188 20.20 2.01 -14.14
CA ALA A 188 20.08 1.36 -12.84
C ALA A 188 20.68 -0.05 -12.86
N ALA A 189 21.18 -0.49 -11.71
CA ALA A 189 21.59 -1.87 -11.48
C ALA A 189 20.39 -2.70 -11.01
N LEU A 190 20.39 -3.99 -11.33
CA LEU A 190 19.46 -4.95 -10.74
C LEU A 190 19.94 -5.42 -9.38
N VAL A 191 18.98 -5.57 -8.47
CA VAL A 191 19.16 -6.11 -7.12
C VAL A 191 18.15 -7.22 -6.93
N GLU A 192 18.63 -8.42 -6.63
CA GLU A 192 17.76 -9.55 -6.28
C GLU A 192 17.32 -9.42 -4.82
N VAL A 193 16.07 -9.76 -4.54
CA VAL A 193 15.45 -9.69 -3.22
C VAL A 193 14.96 -11.07 -2.80
N GLU A 194 15.34 -11.48 -1.61
CA GLU A 194 14.90 -12.73 -0.99
C GLU A 194 14.33 -12.42 0.40
N ALA A 195 13.14 -12.93 0.73
CA ALA A 195 12.67 -12.92 2.12
C ALA A 195 13.59 -13.77 2.99
N THR A 196 13.85 -13.34 4.22
CA THR A 196 14.62 -14.13 5.17
C THR A 196 13.70 -14.99 6.05
N GLU A 197 14.28 -15.77 6.97
CA GLU A 197 13.51 -16.51 7.99
C GLU A 197 12.80 -15.58 8.98
N ASN A 198 13.25 -14.32 9.11
CA ASN A 198 12.65 -13.32 9.97
C ASN A 198 11.66 -12.47 9.18
N GLN A 199 10.45 -12.30 9.74
CA GLN A 199 9.43 -11.43 9.15
C GLN A 199 9.91 -9.98 9.04
N GLY A 200 9.57 -9.32 7.93
CA GLY A 200 9.97 -7.94 7.62
C GLY A 200 11.47 -7.75 7.33
N GLU A 201 12.25 -8.83 7.27
CA GLU A 201 13.67 -8.80 6.89
C GLU A 201 13.86 -9.39 5.49
N TYR A 202 14.58 -8.64 4.65
CA TYR A 202 14.86 -9.02 3.27
C TYR A 202 16.35 -8.99 2.99
N LYS A 203 16.85 -10.01 2.31
CA LYS A 203 18.20 -10.06 1.78
C LYS A 203 18.21 -9.45 0.39
N LEU A 204 19.07 -8.46 0.20
CA LEU A 204 19.34 -7.83 -1.09
C LEU A 204 20.69 -8.36 -1.60
N THR A 205 20.72 -8.81 -2.84
CA THR A 205 21.93 -9.29 -3.51
C THR A 205 22.20 -8.44 -4.75
N ILE A 206 23.34 -7.76 -4.76
CA ILE A 206 23.76 -6.90 -5.87
C ILE A 206 24.91 -7.60 -6.60
N ALA A 207 24.70 -7.96 -7.86
CA ALA A 207 25.76 -8.51 -8.69
C ALA A 207 26.86 -7.45 -8.93
N ALA A 208 28.12 -7.90 -8.97
CA ALA A 208 29.24 -7.01 -9.25
C ALA A 208 29.28 -6.59 -10.73
N SER A 209 29.80 -5.38 -10.98
CA SER A 209 30.14 -4.87 -12.31
C SER A 209 28.95 -4.83 -13.29
N GLN A 210 27.87 -4.17 -12.88
CA GLN A 210 26.70 -3.95 -13.74
C GLN A 210 26.84 -2.63 -14.49
N VAL A 211 26.63 -2.62 -15.81
CA VAL A 211 26.61 -1.37 -16.60
C VAL A 211 25.32 -0.62 -16.30
N ILE A 212 25.45 0.56 -15.71
CA ILE A 212 24.32 1.39 -15.27
C ILE A 212 24.20 2.71 -16.04
N GLY A 213 24.98 2.89 -17.10
CA GLY A 213 24.94 4.10 -17.90
C GLY A 213 26.15 4.25 -18.79
N THR A 214 26.27 5.44 -19.37
CA THR A 214 27.42 5.82 -20.20
C THR A 214 27.90 7.22 -19.84
N TYR A 215 29.21 7.43 -19.90
CA TYR A 215 29.86 8.72 -19.71
C TYR A 215 30.89 8.92 -20.82
N ASN A 216 30.72 9.97 -21.63
CA ASN A 216 31.55 10.25 -22.80
C ASN A 216 31.68 9.08 -23.81
N GLY A 217 30.67 8.21 -23.89
CA GLY A 217 30.66 7.03 -24.76
C GLY A 217 31.25 5.77 -24.13
N ASP A 218 31.83 5.86 -22.94
CA ASP A 218 32.30 4.72 -22.15
C ASP A 218 31.25 4.25 -21.16
N ASN A 219 31.26 2.96 -20.81
CA ASN A 219 30.35 2.41 -19.82
C ASN A 219 30.63 2.97 -18.42
N VAL A 220 29.56 3.28 -17.69
CA VAL A 220 29.59 3.49 -16.24
C VAL A 220 29.12 2.21 -15.58
N GLU A 221 29.92 1.65 -14.69
CA GLU A 221 29.65 0.40 -14.00
C GLU A 221 29.41 0.62 -12.50
N LEU A 222 28.37 -0.01 -11.95
CA LEU A 222 28.27 -0.26 -10.53
C LEU A 222 29.35 -1.27 -10.13
N THR A 223 30.34 -0.81 -9.39
CA THR A 223 31.51 -1.57 -9.02
C THR A 223 31.51 -1.91 -7.54
N HIS A 224 31.90 -3.16 -7.27
CA HIS A 224 32.05 -3.72 -5.96
C HIS A 224 33.54 -4.04 -5.70
N LYS A 225 34.04 -3.66 -4.51
CA LYS A 225 35.35 -4.10 -4.00
C LYS A 225 35.20 -4.81 -2.67
N ALA A 226 36.04 -5.82 -2.46
CA ALA A 226 36.18 -6.50 -1.19
C ALA A 226 37.62 -6.38 -0.66
N VAL A 227 37.80 -6.49 0.66
CA VAL A 227 39.13 -6.53 1.28
C VAL A 227 39.77 -7.90 1.05
N SER A 228 40.91 -7.92 0.36
CA SER A 228 41.75 -9.09 0.16
C SER A 228 43.20 -8.74 0.51
N ASN A 229 43.82 -9.51 1.40
CA ASN A 229 45.18 -9.28 1.90
C ASN A 229 45.43 -7.83 2.40
N GLY A 230 44.44 -7.25 3.09
CA GLY A 230 44.51 -5.88 3.62
C GLY A 230 44.41 -4.78 2.56
N ARG A 231 44.02 -5.10 1.32
CA ARG A 231 43.82 -4.14 0.23
C ARG A 231 42.42 -4.30 -0.37
N TRP A 232 41.86 -3.20 -0.85
CA TRP A 232 40.61 -3.22 -1.61
C TRP A 232 40.86 -3.69 -3.04
N VAL A 233 40.15 -4.75 -3.45
CA VAL A 233 40.29 -5.36 -4.77
C VAL A 233 38.91 -5.45 -5.42
N LYS A 234 38.81 -5.09 -6.71
CA LYS A 234 37.57 -5.30 -7.50
C LYS A 234 37.27 -6.79 -7.53
N THR A 235 36.04 -7.15 -7.23
CA THR A 235 35.59 -8.55 -7.21
C THR A 235 34.46 -8.76 -8.21
N THR A 236 34.28 -9.99 -8.65
CA THR A 236 33.14 -10.46 -9.44
C THR A 236 32.04 -11.05 -8.55
N ASP A 237 32.33 -11.27 -7.27
CA ASP A 237 31.36 -11.82 -6.32
C ASP A 237 30.28 -10.77 -6.01
N PRO A 238 29.02 -11.19 -5.84
CA PRO A 238 27.97 -10.28 -5.43
C PRO A 238 28.23 -9.74 -4.01
N ILE A 239 27.58 -8.63 -3.69
CA ILE A 239 27.48 -8.12 -2.31
C ILE A 239 26.07 -8.35 -1.80
N THR A 240 25.97 -8.81 -0.57
CA THR A 240 24.72 -9.08 0.14
C THR A 240 24.53 -8.08 1.26
N GLY A 241 23.28 -7.65 1.45
CA GLY A 241 22.88 -6.83 2.58
C GLY A 241 21.51 -7.23 3.11
N ILE A 242 21.30 -7.03 4.40
CA ILE A 242 20.01 -7.30 5.05
C ILE A 242 19.29 -5.98 5.27
N PHE A 243 18.10 -5.85 4.69
CA PHE A 243 17.15 -4.81 5.01
C PHE A 243 16.44 -5.14 6.32
N LYS A 244 16.50 -4.20 7.26
CA LYS A 244 15.73 -4.21 8.50
C LYS A 244 15.55 -2.78 8.99
N ASN A 245 14.36 -2.44 9.47
CA ASN A 245 14.09 -1.14 10.09
C ASN A 245 14.60 0.05 9.25
N LYS A 246 14.26 0.06 7.95
CA LYS A 246 14.63 1.12 7.00
C LYS A 246 16.14 1.22 6.69
N VAL A 247 16.94 0.22 7.05
CA VAL A 247 18.37 0.20 6.79
C VAL A 247 18.76 -1.11 6.10
N VAL A 248 19.42 -1.02 4.95
CA VAL A 248 20.14 -2.15 4.36
C VAL A 248 21.55 -2.15 4.94
N THR A 249 21.92 -3.20 5.66
CA THR A 249 23.27 -3.37 6.22
C THR A 249 24.01 -4.43 5.45
N PHE A 250 25.12 -4.06 4.81
CA PHE A 250 25.94 -4.98 4.02
C PHE A 250 26.98 -5.71 4.87
N GLU A 251 27.52 -6.80 4.34
CA GLU A 251 28.62 -7.52 4.97
C GLU A 251 29.86 -6.61 5.19
N MET A 252 30.64 -6.91 6.24
CA MET A 252 31.87 -6.18 6.54
C MET A 252 32.96 -6.47 5.50
N GLY A 253 33.81 -5.47 5.21
CA GLY A 253 34.92 -5.63 4.27
C GLY A 253 34.53 -5.39 2.81
N HIS A 254 33.35 -4.81 2.57
CA HIS A 254 32.84 -4.50 1.23
C HIS A 254 32.72 -2.98 0.98
N ALA A 255 32.84 -2.60 -0.28
CA ALA A 255 32.68 -1.23 -0.79
C ALA A 255 31.94 -1.23 -2.13
N LEU A 256 31.02 -0.28 -2.29
CA LEU A 256 30.17 -0.13 -3.47
C LEU A 256 30.27 1.31 -4.00
N GLY A 257 30.26 1.45 -5.32
CA GLY A 257 30.34 2.76 -5.96
C GLY A 257 30.34 2.65 -7.47
N LEU A 258 30.56 3.76 -8.15
CA LEU A 258 30.55 3.79 -9.62
C LEU A 258 31.98 3.91 -10.17
N GLU A 259 32.21 3.26 -11.30
CA GLU A 259 33.49 3.28 -12.03
C GLU A 259 33.23 3.58 -13.50
N VAL A 260 34.17 4.27 -14.15
CA VAL A 260 34.27 4.36 -15.61
C VAL A 260 35.54 3.59 -16.01
N PRO A 261 35.44 2.28 -16.33
CA PRO A 261 36.60 1.41 -16.47
C PRO A 261 37.61 1.89 -17.52
N ALA A 262 37.12 2.49 -18.62
CA ALA A 262 37.94 2.94 -19.73
C ALA A 262 38.97 4.02 -19.35
N VAL A 263 38.70 4.78 -18.29
CA VAL A 263 39.57 5.87 -17.82
C VAL A 263 40.09 5.63 -16.39
N GLU A 264 39.89 4.42 -15.85
CA GLU A 264 40.16 4.07 -14.45
C GLU A 264 39.59 5.11 -13.45
N GLY A 265 38.47 5.75 -13.86
CA GLY A 265 37.85 6.86 -13.16
C GLY A 265 36.82 6.36 -12.17
N TRP A 266 36.76 6.99 -11.00
CA TRP A 266 35.83 6.59 -9.94
C TRP A 266 34.85 7.71 -9.62
N LEU A 267 33.58 7.33 -9.49
CA LEU A 267 32.49 8.20 -9.11
C LEU A 267 31.89 7.63 -7.82
N GLY A 268 32.33 8.14 -6.68
CA GLY A 268 31.78 7.81 -5.37
C GLY A 268 31.87 6.32 -4.99
N LEU A 269 33.04 5.90 -4.49
CA LEU A 269 33.26 4.57 -3.93
C LEU A 269 33.30 4.66 -2.40
N VAL A 270 32.34 4.04 -1.73
CA VAL A 270 32.25 4.01 -0.26
C VAL A 270 32.17 2.60 0.26
N GLY A 271 32.77 2.37 1.41
CA GLY A 271 32.79 1.05 2.01
C GLY A 271 32.72 1.08 3.51
N SER A 272 32.65 -0.13 4.06
CA SER A 272 32.83 -0.38 5.48
C SER A 272 34.15 0.19 6.00
N TYR A 273 34.18 0.56 7.28
CA TYR A 273 35.32 1.20 7.91
C TYR A 273 35.41 0.88 9.40
N THR A 274 36.56 1.18 10.00
CA THR A 274 36.71 1.18 11.45
C THR A 274 36.64 2.63 11.95
N ASP A 275 35.78 2.89 12.93
CA ASP A 275 35.62 4.22 13.54
C ASP A 275 36.78 4.54 14.51
N ASP A 276 36.81 5.77 15.02
CA ASP A 276 37.87 6.23 15.93
C ASP A 276 37.87 5.51 17.29
N SER A 277 36.78 4.81 17.62
CA SER A 277 36.66 3.97 18.82
C SER A 277 37.10 2.52 18.57
N GLY A 278 37.51 2.19 17.35
CA GLY A 278 37.94 0.84 16.96
C GLY A 278 36.79 -0.09 16.57
N ASN A 279 35.56 0.42 16.42
CA ASN A 279 34.42 -0.39 16.02
C ASN A 279 34.36 -0.53 14.50
N SER A 280 34.06 -1.74 14.04
CA SER A 280 33.79 -2.05 12.64
C SER A 280 32.38 -1.60 12.24
N ILE A 281 32.29 -0.68 11.29
CA ILE A 281 31.06 -0.12 10.75
C ILE A 281 30.87 -0.62 9.30
N PRO A 282 29.76 -1.31 8.99
CA PRO A 282 29.48 -1.78 7.63
C PRO A 282 29.05 -0.63 6.71
N LEU A 283 29.11 -0.88 5.39
CA LEU A 283 28.40 -0.07 4.42
C LEU A 283 26.89 -0.19 4.69
N LYS A 284 26.16 0.92 4.56
CA LYS A 284 24.71 0.93 4.77
C LYS A 284 23.97 1.71 3.69
N PHE A 285 22.76 1.30 3.36
CA PHE A 285 21.76 2.18 2.73
C PHE A 285 20.72 2.55 3.78
N ILE A 286 20.52 3.85 4.02
CA ILE A 286 19.57 4.36 5.01
C ILE A 286 18.39 5.01 4.27
N LYS A 287 17.20 4.40 4.37
CA LYS A 287 15.99 4.91 3.73
C LYS A 287 15.63 6.27 4.33
N GLN A 288 15.29 7.23 3.46
CA GLN A 288 14.91 8.60 3.83
C GLN A 288 13.41 8.74 4.06
#